data_AF-A0A8J6MPY8-F1
#
_entry.id   AF-A0A8J6MPY8-F1
#
_cell.length_a   1.000
_cell.length_b   1.000
_cell.length_c   1.000
_cell.angle_alpha   90.00
_cell.angle_beta   90.00
_cell.angle_gamma   90.00
#
_symmetry.space_group_name_H-M   'P 1'
#
loop_
_entity.id
_entity.type
_entity.pdbx_description
1 polymer ?
#
loop_
_entity_poly.entity_id
_entity_poly.type
_entity_poly.pdbx_seq_one_letter_code
_entity_poly.pdbx_strand_id
1 'polypeptide(L)'
;MRNFSGRSLLFTSIAATLALTSGCRTSSPPSNSTVKIVNGVAPKAGSQATLSTIALATKNDDDEYRPFCSATLVSPTLAITAAHCVESGQGVNIFAVFAQNTDDPNGTDSKIIASKIHPLYSKTSTNFDIAWVRLKKPAPPRYVPAEMLRSNEALKPNIDVTIAGYGKQSTTCDTDSEGCIGVLLEAKIKLQQYLNSSRFFSLMLVNDADTGHSACNGDSGGPAFVDINGKSLLAGVLHGTDAFASGHMTTDAKKSCEFGWVLYTFAGDYLDWITSTSGEKLAFSDAINHAQTKTPVAPVLDKSDRGSSLQALLEVNNIADPVWKTTGSLLSKVIADKKLSIEEAHKLYFNFAATASLLLEYKTLAFDSLIQNGNEIADLRPIAKLLNLETLSFTGQAVTDTKPLGQLKKLKSLHLGNNHATASIPWDFSFLAELPLLEELDLTRNPDNLKLDTVPWESLSHLKSLTLSSNKDTLDLTKVKWSALTSLKSLTITDSSITDIAPLKDIPHLEVLYFPYNQVTDLSPLKNSLSLTELVIVGNKVMDLSPVLSLPALKTISAGSNPIANKMCPPTIDCKF
;
A
#
# COMPACT_ATOMS: atom_id res chain seq x y z
N MET A 1 93.72 -9.66 -34.75
CA MET A 1 94.31 -10.80 -34.01
C MET A 1 93.39 -11.15 -32.84
N ARG A 2 92.93 -12.41 -32.82
CA ARG A 2 92.55 -13.27 -31.68
C ARG A 2 91.64 -12.78 -30.54
N ASN A 3 90.45 -13.39 -30.52
CA ASN A 3 89.66 -14.02 -29.44
C ASN A 3 90.22 -14.10 -28.00
N PHE A 4 89.35 -13.95 -26.98
CA PHE A 4 88.61 -14.98 -26.19
C PHE A 4 88.11 -14.29 -24.88
N SER A 5 86.80 -14.11 -24.66
CA SER A 5 85.84 -14.96 -23.90
C SER A 5 85.61 -14.56 -22.44
N GLY A 6 84.34 -14.54 -22.01
CA GLY A 6 83.95 -14.54 -20.59
C GLY A 6 82.53 -14.03 -20.33
N ARG A 7 81.55 -14.95 -20.39
CA ARG A 7 80.18 -14.94 -19.82
C ARG A 7 80.08 -14.21 -18.46
N SER A 8 78.99 -13.58 -17.99
CA SER A 8 77.55 -13.86 -18.15
C SER A 8 76.71 -12.78 -17.42
N LEU A 9 75.48 -12.57 -17.95
CA LEU A 9 74.20 -12.26 -17.26
C LEU A 9 74.06 -11.01 -16.35
N LEU A 10 72.95 -10.26 -16.28
CA LEU A 10 71.73 -10.01 -17.08
C LEU A 10 70.86 -9.04 -16.25
N PHE A 11 69.83 -8.46 -16.89
CA PHE A 11 68.66 -7.70 -16.39
C PHE A 11 68.86 -6.17 -16.21
N THR A 12 68.55 -5.31 -17.20
CA THR A 12 67.25 -4.93 -17.85
C THR A 12 66.28 -4.25 -16.88
N SER A 13 65.64 -3.12 -17.18
CA SER A 13 65.48 -2.36 -18.44
C SER A 13 64.82 -1.02 -18.14
N ILE A 14 65.16 -0.02 -18.96
CA ILE A 14 64.66 1.35 -18.95
C ILE A 14 63.76 1.58 -20.19
N ALA A 15 62.83 2.52 -20.00
CA ALA A 15 62.25 3.43 -20.99
C ALA A 15 61.10 3.00 -21.91
N ALA A 16 60.05 3.82 -21.76
CA ALA A 16 59.12 4.26 -22.79
C ALA A 16 59.82 5.06 -23.91
N THR A 17 59.28 5.02 -25.13
CA THR A 17 59.04 6.24 -25.93
C THR A 17 58.08 6.00 -27.09
N LEU A 18 57.56 7.13 -27.57
CA LEU A 18 56.40 7.42 -28.40
C LEU A 18 56.47 7.03 -29.90
N ALA A 19 55.25 6.76 -30.39
CA ALA A 19 54.59 7.30 -31.60
C ALA A 19 54.74 6.67 -33.00
N LEU A 20 53.54 6.44 -33.56
CA LEU A 20 53.02 6.56 -34.94
C LEU A 20 52.40 5.26 -35.47
N THR A 21 51.09 5.29 -35.77
CA THR A 21 50.55 5.19 -37.14
C THR A 21 49.01 5.21 -37.19
N SER A 22 48.51 5.98 -38.16
CA SER A 22 47.26 5.91 -38.93
C SER A 22 46.16 4.88 -38.59
N GLY A 23 44.92 5.36 -38.55
CA GLY A 23 43.72 4.54 -38.80
C GLY A 23 42.50 5.40 -39.13
N CYS A 24 42.19 5.55 -40.42
CA CYS A 24 40.85 5.97 -40.87
C CYS A 24 39.81 4.99 -40.31
N ARG A 25 38.84 5.49 -39.55
CA ARG A 25 37.57 4.78 -39.30
C ARG A 25 36.48 5.49 -40.08
N THR A 26 35.87 4.74 -40.98
CA THR A 26 34.63 5.07 -41.68
C THR A 26 33.55 5.39 -40.66
N SER A 27 32.98 6.60 -40.76
CA SER A 27 31.80 7.00 -39.99
C SER A 27 30.62 6.12 -40.40
N SER A 28 30.26 5.20 -39.52
CA SER A 28 28.90 4.64 -39.49
C SER A 28 27.93 5.80 -39.20
N PRO A 29 26.74 5.87 -39.82
CA PRO A 29 25.78 6.89 -39.43
C PRO A 29 25.41 6.67 -37.96
N PRO A 30 25.24 7.73 -37.15
CA PRO A 30 24.83 7.57 -35.77
C PRO A 30 23.48 6.84 -35.76
N SER A 31 23.42 5.74 -35.01
CA SER A 31 22.17 5.06 -34.73
C SER A 31 21.26 6.02 -33.96
N ASN A 32 20.20 6.50 -34.61
CA ASN A 32 19.16 7.30 -33.98
C ASN A 32 18.56 6.53 -32.80
N SER A 33 18.95 6.91 -31.59
CA SER A 33 18.29 6.53 -30.34
C SER A 33 17.84 7.81 -29.65
N THR A 34 16.65 8.31 -29.99
CA THR A 34 16.13 9.55 -29.42
C THR A 34 14.62 9.48 -29.25
N VAL A 35 14.14 10.21 -28.23
CA VAL A 35 12.74 10.60 -27.94
C VAL A 35 11.91 9.55 -27.19
N LYS A 36 11.41 9.82 -25.96
CA LYS A 36 10.28 9.05 -25.39
C LYS A 36 9.36 9.92 -24.49
N ILE A 37 8.03 10.06 -24.64
CA ILE A 37 6.98 9.52 -25.55
C ILE A 37 7.51 8.88 -26.83
N VAL A 38 7.39 7.55 -26.94
CA VAL A 38 7.90 6.76 -28.07
C VAL A 38 7.26 7.26 -29.36
N ASN A 39 8.08 7.55 -30.36
CA ASN A 39 7.68 8.19 -31.63
C ASN A 39 6.92 9.53 -31.46
N GLY A 40 7.00 10.17 -30.29
CA GLY A 40 6.35 11.43 -30.01
C GLY A 40 6.97 12.61 -30.78
N VAL A 41 6.19 13.68 -30.87
CA VAL A 41 6.59 14.93 -31.51
C VAL A 41 6.53 16.08 -30.52
N ALA A 42 7.23 17.17 -30.82
CA ALA A 42 7.07 18.40 -30.06
C ALA A 42 5.61 18.90 -30.17
N PRO A 43 4.92 19.16 -29.05
CA PRO A 43 3.56 19.64 -29.08
C PRO A 43 3.38 20.95 -29.84
N LYS A 44 2.22 21.12 -30.47
CA LYS A 44 1.87 22.41 -31.08
C LYS A 44 1.75 23.48 -30.00
N ALA A 45 2.35 24.65 -30.23
CA ALA A 45 2.19 25.80 -29.34
C ALA A 45 0.70 26.13 -29.10
N GLY A 46 0.30 26.19 -27.83
CA GLY A 46 -1.09 26.42 -27.41
C GLY A 46 -1.95 25.16 -27.36
N SER A 47 -1.40 23.97 -27.61
CA SER A 47 -2.09 22.70 -27.32
C SER A 47 -2.26 22.51 -25.81
N GLN A 48 -3.27 21.73 -25.41
CA GLN A 48 -3.51 21.43 -23.99
C GLN A 48 -2.27 20.82 -23.30
N ALA A 49 -1.46 20.05 -24.04
CA ALA A 49 -0.18 19.54 -23.56
C ALA A 49 0.78 20.68 -23.19
N THR A 50 0.98 21.68 -24.06
CA THR A 50 1.84 22.85 -23.74
C THR A 50 1.29 23.73 -22.62
N LEU A 51 -0.03 23.78 -22.47
CA LEU A 51 -0.71 24.67 -21.52
C LEU A 51 -0.80 24.09 -20.10
N SER A 52 -0.79 22.76 -19.94
CA SER A 52 -1.11 22.14 -18.64
C SER A 52 -0.16 21.05 -18.19
N THR A 53 0.66 20.48 -19.07
CA THR A 53 1.66 19.47 -18.67
C THR A 53 2.88 20.16 -18.08
N ILE A 54 3.37 19.65 -16.95
CA ILE A 54 4.56 20.12 -16.26
C ILE A 54 5.49 18.94 -15.92
N ALA A 55 6.79 19.21 -15.81
CA ALA A 55 7.73 18.22 -15.30
C ALA A 55 7.79 18.27 -13.78
N LEU A 56 7.89 17.10 -13.14
CA LEU A 56 8.29 16.98 -11.75
C LEU A 56 9.77 16.63 -11.71
N ALA A 57 10.55 17.48 -11.05
CA ALA A 57 12.00 17.36 -11.00
C ALA A 57 12.56 17.58 -9.59
N THR A 58 13.70 16.95 -9.31
CA THR A 58 14.59 17.34 -8.21
C THR A 58 15.71 18.23 -8.77
N LYS A 59 16.53 18.82 -7.90
CA LYS A 59 17.76 19.51 -8.31
C LYS A 59 19.00 18.77 -7.79
N ASN A 60 20.07 18.75 -8.58
CA ASN A 60 21.39 18.28 -8.11
C ASN A 60 22.15 19.41 -7.39
N ASP A 61 23.39 19.13 -6.97
CA ASP A 61 24.24 20.10 -6.25
C ASP A 61 24.60 21.33 -7.11
N ASP A 62 24.52 21.21 -8.44
CA ASP A 62 24.74 22.28 -9.42
C ASP A 62 23.47 23.08 -9.75
N ASP A 63 22.38 22.88 -8.99
CA ASP A 63 21.05 23.50 -9.18
C ASP A 63 20.36 23.14 -10.52
N GLU A 64 20.83 22.09 -11.20
CA GLU A 64 20.25 21.59 -12.45
C GLU A 64 19.05 20.66 -12.18
N TYR A 65 18.02 20.77 -13.00
CA TYR A 65 16.84 19.93 -12.88
C TYR A 65 17.10 18.49 -13.33
N ARG A 66 16.65 17.55 -12.51
CA ARG A 66 16.58 16.11 -12.80
C ARG A 66 15.10 15.71 -12.83
N PRO A 67 14.43 15.82 -13.98
CA PRO A 67 13.04 15.39 -14.11
C PRO A 67 12.94 13.87 -13.89
N PHE A 68 11.88 13.43 -13.23
CA PHE A 68 11.64 12.02 -12.93
C PHE A 68 10.21 11.57 -13.22
N CYS A 69 9.26 12.51 -13.27
CA CYS A 69 7.87 12.27 -13.61
C CYS A 69 7.29 13.51 -14.32
N SER A 70 6.06 13.36 -14.80
CA SER A 70 5.23 14.43 -15.31
C SER A 70 4.01 14.66 -14.39
N ALA A 71 3.35 15.79 -14.56
CA ALA A 71 2.07 16.08 -13.91
C ALA A 71 1.22 16.99 -14.79
N THR A 72 -0.07 17.09 -14.47
CA THR A 72 -1.02 17.95 -15.18
C THR A 72 -1.63 18.97 -14.23
N LEU A 73 -1.51 20.26 -14.54
CA LEU A 73 -2.17 21.33 -13.82
C LEU A 73 -3.69 21.20 -13.95
N VAL A 74 -4.39 21.21 -12.82
CA VAL A 74 -5.87 21.20 -12.72
C VAL A 74 -6.41 22.42 -11.97
N SER A 75 -5.52 23.18 -11.30
CA SER A 75 -5.73 24.58 -10.90
C SER A 75 -4.40 25.35 -11.02
N PRO A 76 -4.36 26.68 -10.86
CA PRO A 76 -3.10 27.43 -10.89
C PRO A 76 -2.08 26.97 -9.83
N THR A 77 -2.53 26.35 -8.75
CA THR A 77 -1.70 25.93 -7.61
C THR A 77 -1.70 24.41 -7.38
N LEU A 78 -2.44 23.64 -8.19
CA LEU A 78 -2.63 22.20 -8.01
C LEU A 78 -2.40 21.45 -9.32
N ALA A 79 -1.62 20.38 -9.24
CA ALA A 79 -1.44 19.42 -10.33
C ALA A 79 -1.75 17.99 -9.85
N ILE A 80 -2.15 17.12 -10.78
CA ILE A 80 -2.31 15.68 -10.55
C ILE A 80 -1.20 14.90 -11.25
N THR A 81 -0.79 13.80 -10.64
CA THR A 81 0.32 12.92 -11.08
C THR A 81 0.08 11.50 -10.57
N ALA A 82 0.96 10.55 -10.91
CA ALA A 82 0.89 9.20 -10.37
C ALA A 82 1.31 9.19 -8.89
N ALA A 83 0.72 8.31 -8.09
CA ALA A 83 1.08 8.19 -6.68
C ALA A 83 2.54 7.74 -6.49
N HIS A 84 3.02 6.82 -7.33
CA HIS A 84 4.40 6.34 -7.27
C HIS A 84 5.44 7.45 -7.55
N CYS A 85 5.05 8.56 -8.18
CA CYS A 85 5.93 9.71 -8.41
C CYS A 85 6.23 10.49 -7.11
N VAL A 86 5.35 10.41 -6.11
CA VAL A 86 5.44 11.23 -4.89
C VAL A 86 5.46 10.42 -3.60
N GLU A 87 5.37 9.09 -3.68
CA GLU A 87 5.42 8.19 -2.51
C GLU A 87 6.73 8.25 -1.73
N SER A 88 7.86 8.44 -2.42
CA SER A 88 9.20 8.47 -1.82
C SER A 88 9.62 9.91 -1.44
N GLY A 89 8.75 10.90 -1.67
CA GLY A 89 9.06 12.32 -1.60
C GLY A 89 9.16 12.92 -0.20
N GLN A 90 9.07 12.14 0.87
CA GLN A 90 9.29 12.67 2.22
C GLN A 90 10.77 13.04 2.40
N GLY A 91 11.06 14.35 2.43
CA GLY A 91 12.41 14.88 2.65
C GLY A 91 13.16 15.30 1.39
N VAL A 92 12.60 15.11 0.19
CA VAL A 92 13.21 15.54 -1.09
C VAL A 92 12.53 16.81 -1.61
N ASN A 93 13.32 17.79 -2.05
CA ASN A 93 12.78 19.00 -2.68
C ASN A 93 12.34 18.68 -4.12
N ILE A 94 11.02 18.60 -4.32
CA ILE A 94 10.40 18.42 -5.65
C ILE A 94 9.96 19.78 -6.18
N PHE A 95 10.17 20.01 -7.47
CA PHE A 95 9.80 21.22 -8.20
C PHE A 95 8.90 20.87 -9.39
N ALA A 96 7.87 21.69 -9.60
CA ALA A 96 7.16 21.78 -10.86
C ALA A 96 7.95 22.70 -11.80
N VAL A 97 8.42 22.18 -12.93
CA VAL A 97 9.19 22.95 -13.93
C VAL A 97 8.29 23.35 -15.08
N PHE A 98 8.33 24.65 -15.41
CA PHE A 98 7.54 25.30 -16.43
C PHE A 98 8.42 25.68 -17.62
N ALA A 99 8.74 24.69 -18.45
CA ALA A 99 9.51 24.88 -19.68
C ALA A 99 9.20 23.79 -20.70
N GLN A 100 9.50 24.03 -21.97
CA GLN A 100 9.42 22.98 -22.99
C GLN A 100 10.55 21.95 -22.79
N ASN A 101 11.75 22.44 -22.53
CA ASN A 101 12.91 21.64 -22.11
C ASN A 101 13.28 22.05 -20.69
N THR A 102 13.53 21.09 -19.79
CA THR A 102 13.78 21.40 -18.37
C THR A 102 15.08 22.16 -18.12
N ASP A 103 15.98 22.24 -19.09
CA ASP A 103 17.23 23.00 -19.05
C ASP A 103 17.11 24.41 -19.67
N ASP A 104 15.93 24.82 -20.13
CA ASP A 104 15.72 26.15 -20.69
C ASP A 104 16.08 27.21 -19.62
N PRO A 105 17.05 28.11 -19.88
CA PRO A 105 17.46 29.13 -18.93
C PRO A 105 16.35 30.16 -18.64
N ASN A 106 15.32 30.23 -19.49
CA ASN A 106 14.13 31.06 -19.27
C ASN A 106 12.98 30.29 -18.63
N GLY A 107 13.19 29.00 -18.34
CA GLY A 107 12.28 28.17 -17.57
C GLY A 107 12.03 28.77 -16.19
N THR A 108 10.83 28.58 -15.68
CA THR A 108 10.50 28.94 -14.29
C THR A 108 10.09 27.69 -13.54
N ASP A 109 10.11 27.75 -12.21
CA ASP A 109 9.71 26.63 -11.38
C ASP A 109 8.86 27.08 -10.18
N SER A 110 8.21 26.09 -9.58
CA SER A 110 7.60 26.24 -8.27
C SER A 110 7.83 24.99 -7.43
N LYS A 111 8.35 25.19 -6.22
CA LYS A 111 8.50 24.12 -5.23
C LYS A 111 7.14 23.48 -4.92
N ILE A 112 7.11 22.16 -4.79
CA ILE A 112 5.97 21.41 -4.27
C ILE A 112 6.00 21.49 -2.73
N ILE A 113 4.90 21.96 -2.14
CA ILE A 113 4.78 22.21 -0.69
C ILE A 113 3.84 21.24 0.03
N ALA A 114 3.02 20.51 -0.72
CA ALA A 114 2.19 19.44 -0.19
C ALA A 114 1.90 18.45 -1.31
N SER A 115 1.67 17.20 -0.94
CA SER A 115 1.14 16.18 -1.83
C SER A 115 0.16 15.32 -1.05
N LYS A 116 -0.73 14.64 -1.76
CA LYS A 116 -1.57 13.59 -1.18
C LYS A 116 -1.75 12.48 -2.18
N ILE A 117 -1.41 11.28 -1.74
CA ILE A 117 -1.58 10.04 -2.48
C ILE A 117 -2.99 9.50 -2.22
N HIS A 118 -3.61 8.91 -3.25
CA HIS A 118 -4.90 8.25 -3.05
C HIS A 118 -4.76 7.16 -1.98
N PRO A 119 -5.64 7.13 -0.95
CA PRO A 119 -5.40 6.26 0.20
C PRO A 119 -5.42 4.75 -0.05
N LEU A 120 -5.96 4.33 -1.20
CA LEU A 120 -6.00 2.92 -1.63
C LEU A 120 -4.82 2.55 -2.55
N TYR A 121 -3.95 3.50 -2.89
CA TYR A 121 -2.76 3.23 -3.68
C TYR A 121 -1.87 2.20 -2.97
N SER A 122 -1.36 1.22 -3.74
CA SER A 122 -0.34 0.26 -3.34
C SER A 122 0.72 0.09 -4.41
N LYS A 123 1.99 0.03 -4.02
CA LYS A 123 3.11 -0.35 -4.91
C LYS A 123 2.94 -1.72 -5.55
N THR A 124 2.16 -2.60 -4.92
CA THR A 124 1.89 -3.97 -5.41
C THR A 124 0.59 -4.08 -6.20
N SER A 125 -0.20 -3.01 -6.28
CA SER A 125 -1.47 -2.97 -7.00
C SER A 125 -1.33 -2.17 -8.29
N THR A 126 -2.07 -2.58 -9.31
CA THR A 126 -2.23 -1.84 -10.57
C THR A 126 -3.28 -0.73 -10.48
N ASN A 127 -3.94 -0.56 -9.33
CA ASN A 127 -5.04 0.39 -9.14
C ASN A 127 -4.64 1.59 -8.28
N PHE A 128 -5.45 2.65 -8.38
CA PHE A 128 -5.39 3.82 -7.51
C PHE A 128 -4.07 4.59 -7.55
N ASP A 129 -3.26 4.43 -8.60
CA ASP A 129 -1.99 5.14 -8.76
C ASP A 129 -2.24 6.57 -9.24
N ILE A 130 -2.68 7.40 -8.29
CA ILE A 130 -2.98 8.81 -8.50
C ILE A 130 -2.70 9.61 -7.22
N ALA A 131 -2.13 10.78 -7.40
CA ALA A 131 -1.87 11.75 -6.36
C ALA A 131 -2.11 13.17 -6.87
N TRP A 132 -2.34 14.10 -5.95
CA TRP A 132 -2.23 15.53 -6.24
C TRP A 132 -1.02 16.13 -5.53
N VAL A 133 -0.46 17.19 -6.14
CA VAL A 133 0.63 18.00 -5.61
C VAL A 133 0.24 19.48 -5.61
N ARG A 134 0.69 20.21 -4.58
CA ARG A 134 0.44 21.64 -4.41
C ARG A 134 1.73 22.42 -4.63
N LEU A 135 1.63 23.42 -5.48
CA LEU A 135 2.72 24.33 -5.82
C LEU A 135 2.78 25.49 -4.81
N LYS A 136 3.99 25.96 -4.49
CA LYS A 136 4.23 27.14 -3.64
C LYS A 136 3.78 28.44 -4.30
N LYS A 137 4.07 28.58 -5.60
CA LYS A 137 3.70 29.72 -6.42
C LYS A 137 2.71 29.24 -7.49
N PRO A 138 1.70 30.05 -7.86
CA PRO A 138 0.82 29.69 -8.97
C PRO A 138 1.63 29.54 -10.26
N ALA A 139 1.14 28.70 -11.15
CA ALA A 139 1.69 28.52 -12.49
C ALA A 139 1.74 29.85 -13.24
N PRO A 140 2.76 30.08 -14.09
CA PRO A 140 2.85 31.30 -14.90
C PRO A 140 1.60 31.49 -15.77
N PRO A 141 1.19 32.74 -16.09
CA PRO A 141 -0.07 33.02 -16.80
C PRO A 141 -0.26 32.30 -18.14
N ARG A 142 0.83 31.86 -18.80
CA ARG A 142 0.76 31.08 -20.04
C ARG A 142 0.23 29.65 -19.85
N TYR A 143 0.30 29.12 -18.63
CA TYR A 143 -0.20 27.80 -18.30
C TYR A 143 -1.67 27.90 -17.92
N VAL A 144 -2.50 27.11 -18.59
CA VAL A 144 -3.95 27.05 -18.38
C VAL A 144 -4.28 25.68 -17.78
N PRO A 145 -4.83 25.61 -16.56
CA PRO A 145 -5.21 24.35 -15.96
C PRO A 145 -6.17 23.56 -16.85
N ALA A 146 -5.97 22.25 -16.93
CA ALA A 146 -6.79 21.35 -17.72
C ALA A 146 -8.18 21.16 -17.10
N GLU A 147 -9.20 21.24 -17.94
CA GLU A 147 -10.55 20.83 -17.59
C GLU A 147 -10.63 19.29 -17.58
N MET A 148 -11.16 18.72 -16.50
CA MET A 148 -11.20 17.26 -16.32
C MET A 148 -12.45 16.66 -16.97
N LEU A 149 -12.30 15.48 -17.59
CA LEU A 149 -13.44 14.67 -18.01
C LEU A 149 -14.04 13.98 -16.78
N ARG A 150 -15.27 14.32 -16.42
CA ARG A 150 -15.92 13.78 -15.21
C ARG A 150 -16.41 12.35 -15.37
N SER A 151 -16.99 12.01 -16.53
CA SER A 151 -17.64 10.73 -16.78
C SER A 151 -16.89 9.89 -17.83
N ASN A 152 -16.77 8.59 -17.57
CA ASN A 152 -16.14 7.63 -18.50
C ASN A 152 -17.04 7.25 -19.69
N GLU A 153 -18.31 7.68 -19.75
CA GLU A 153 -19.28 7.24 -20.77
C GLU A 153 -18.85 7.53 -22.22
N ALA A 154 -18.01 8.54 -22.41
CA ALA A 154 -17.44 8.88 -23.71
C ALA A 154 -16.16 8.12 -24.07
N LEU A 155 -15.58 7.37 -23.14
CA LEU A 155 -14.37 6.58 -23.32
C LEU A 155 -14.67 5.25 -24.01
N LYS A 156 -15.09 5.33 -25.28
CA LYS A 156 -15.34 4.16 -26.13
C LYS A 156 -14.04 3.68 -26.79
N PRO A 157 -13.89 2.38 -27.07
CA PRO A 157 -12.76 1.89 -27.88
C PRO A 157 -12.57 2.68 -29.18
N ASN A 158 -11.33 2.86 -29.60
CA ASN A 158 -10.85 3.55 -30.79
C ASN A 158 -10.98 5.09 -30.82
N ILE A 159 -11.36 5.73 -29.70
CA ILE A 159 -11.22 7.19 -29.60
C ILE A 159 -9.75 7.61 -29.62
N ASP A 160 -9.46 8.76 -30.22
CA ASP A 160 -8.14 9.38 -30.16
C ASP A 160 -7.87 9.90 -28.76
N VAL A 161 -6.69 9.56 -28.26
CA VAL A 161 -6.13 10.02 -26.99
C VAL A 161 -4.83 10.74 -27.32
N THR A 162 -4.65 11.95 -26.84
CA THR A 162 -3.38 12.66 -26.90
C THR A 162 -2.65 12.47 -25.58
N ILE A 163 -1.55 11.74 -25.59
CA ILE A 163 -0.69 11.54 -24.43
C ILE A 163 0.47 12.52 -24.46
N ALA A 164 0.92 13.00 -23.30
CA ALA A 164 2.08 13.88 -23.22
C ALA A 164 2.91 13.64 -21.96
N GLY A 165 4.20 13.99 -22.00
CA GLY A 165 5.11 13.81 -20.88
C GLY A 165 6.50 14.37 -21.12
N TYR A 166 7.28 14.44 -20.04
CA TYR A 166 8.67 14.86 -19.97
C TYR A 166 9.61 13.66 -19.77
N GLY A 167 9.24 12.48 -20.28
CA GLY A 167 10.06 11.28 -20.27
C GLY A 167 11.48 11.51 -20.79
N LYS A 168 12.39 10.62 -20.38
CA LYS A 168 13.82 10.79 -20.65
C LYS A 168 14.21 10.18 -21.99
N GLN A 169 15.18 10.82 -22.66
CA GLN A 169 15.74 10.31 -23.93
C GLN A 169 16.82 9.22 -23.74
N SER A 170 17.28 8.97 -22.50
CA SER A 170 18.31 7.95 -22.17
C SER A 170 17.91 7.01 -21.03
N THR A 171 18.32 5.74 -21.13
CA THR A 171 18.13 4.70 -20.10
C THR A 171 19.17 4.72 -18.97
N THR A 172 20.26 5.49 -19.11
CA THR A 172 21.33 5.65 -18.12
C THR A 172 21.59 7.13 -17.90
N CYS A 173 21.41 7.61 -16.66
CA CYS A 173 21.61 9.00 -16.26
C CYS A 173 22.93 9.11 -15.48
N ASP A 174 24.06 9.11 -16.18
CA ASP A 174 25.34 9.50 -15.58
C ASP A 174 25.56 11.01 -15.78
N THR A 175 26.34 11.61 -14.88
CA THR A 175 26.39 13.05 -14.55
C THR A 175 26.63 14.00 -15.72
N ASP A 176 27.10 13.54 -16.87
CA ASP A 176 27.53 14.39 -18.00
C ASP A 176 26.83 14.09 -19.34
N SER A 177 25.65 13.46 -19.34
CA SER A 177 24.96 13.06 -20.59
C SER A 177 23.72 13.91 -20.93
N GLU A 178 23.65 14.41 -22.18
CA GLU A 178 22.54 15.17 -22.78
C GLU A 178 21.16 14.48 -22.66
N GLY A 179 21.12 13.19 -22.32
CA GLY A 179 19.89 12.39 -22.19
C GLY A 179 19.10 12.56 -20.90
N CYS A 180 19.51 13.47 -20.01
CA CYS A 180 18.84 13.75 -18.73
C CYS A 180 17.86 14.92 -18.77
N ILE A 181 17.83 15.68 -19.87
CA ILE A 181 16.91 16.80 -20.07
C ILE A 181 15.52 16.24 -20.36
N GLY A 182 14.53 16.69 -19.59
CA GLY A 182 13.13 16.39 -19.85
C GLY A 182 12.64 17.31 -20.96
N VAL A 183 12.25 16.73 -22.08
CA VAL A 183 11.64 17.46 -23.21
C VAL A 183 10.18 17.08 -23.26
N LEU A 184 9.30 18.07 -23.27
CA LEU A 184 7.86 17.82 -23.41
C LEU A 184 7.57 17.28 -24.82
N LEU A 185 6.98 16.10 -24.88
CA LEU A 185 6.59 15.43 -26.11
C LEU A 185 5.12 15.03 -26.03
N GLU A 186 4.46 14.94 -27.18
CA GLU A 186 3.11 14.39 -27.29
C GLU A 186 3.02 13.32 -28.39
N ALA A 187 2.06 12.42 -28.24
CA ALA A 187 1.67 11.48 -29.30
C ALA A 187 0.16 11.28 -29.29
N LYS A 188 -0.39 10.94 -30.46
CA LYS A 188 -1.77 10.47 -30.58
C LYS A 188 -1.77 8.94 -30.58
N ILE A 189 -2.59 8.38 -29.71
CA ILE A 189 -2.77 6.94 -29.49
C ILE A 189 -4.26 6.62 -29.41
N LYS A 190 -4.63 5.34 -29.54
CA LYS A 190 -6.00 4.89 -29.42
C LYS A 190 -6.30 4.33 -28.03
N LEU A 191 -7.46 4.69 -27.48
CA LEU A 191 -8.04 3.95 -26.37
C LEU A 191 -8.47 2.57 -26.86
N GLN A 192 -7.92 1.51 -26.30
CA GLN A 192 -8.34 0.15 -26.61
C GLN A 192 -9.55 -0.23 -25.76
N GLN A 193 -9.45 0.03 -24.45
CA GLN A 193 -10.48 -0.37 -23.51
C GLN A 193 -10.47 0.53 -22.27
N TYR A 194 -11.65 0.77 -21.72
CA TYR A 194 -11.80 1.23 -20.35
C TYR A 194 -12.04 0.02 -19.43
N LEU A 195 -11.15 -0.19 -18.48
CA LEU A 195 -11.13 -1.32 -17.56
C LEU A 195 -11.70 -0.87 -16.20
N ASN A 196 -12.91 -1.34 -15.89
CA ASN A 196 -13.57 -1.05 -14.61
C ASN A 196 -14.33 -2.28 -14.07
N SER A 197 -13.77 -3.46 -14.31
CA SER A 197 -14.33 -4.74 -13.91
C SER A 197 -13.24 -5.69 -13.42
N SER A 198 -13.66 -6.73 -12.70
CA SER A 198 -12.75 -7.72 -12.10
C SER A 198 -11.72 -7.02 -11.21
N ARG A 199 -10.41 -7.15 -11.48
CA ARG A 199 -9.35 -6.50 -10.68
C ARG A 199 -9.03 -5.07 -11.04
N PHE A 200 -9.53 -4.56 -12.16
CA PHE A 200 -9.12 -3.25 -12.66
C PHE A 200 -10.20 -2.22 -12.32
N PHE A 201 -9.80 -1.16 -11.64
CA PHE A 201 -10.67 -0.05 -11.26
C PHE A 201 -10.24 1.21 -11.99
N SER A 202 -11.14 1.72 -12.83
CA SER A 202 -10.99 3.01 -13.49
C SER A 202 -9.67 3.19 -14.24
N LEU A 203 -9.29 2.20 -15.05
CA LEU A 203 -8.09 2.26 -15.88
C LEU A 203 -8.45 2.42 -17.35
N MET A 204 -7.66 3.22 -18.05
CA MET A 204 -7.69 3.36 -19.50
C MET A 204 -6.51 2.59 -20.07
N LEU A 205 -6.81 1.60 -20.89
CA LEU A 205 -5.85 0.81 -21.63
C LEU A 205 -5.66 1.45 -23.00
N VAL A 206 -4.49 2.02 -23.24
CA VAL A 206 -4.14 2.65 -24.52
C VAL A 206 -3.01 1.87 -25.18
N ASN A 207 -3.11 1.71 -26.50
CA ASN A 207 -2.12 1.03 -27.33
C ASN A 207 -2.25 1.54 -28.76
N ASP A 208 -1.13 1.60 -29.46
CA ASP A 208 -1.08 1.73 -30.91
C ASP A 208 0.05 0.86 -31.46
N ALA A 209 -0.29 -0.42 -31.65
CA ALA A 209 0.62 -1.43 -32.19
C ALA A 209 1.05 -1.16 -33.64
N ASP A 210 0.32 -0.31 -34.37
CA ASP A 210 0.54 -0.05 -35.79
C ASP A 210 1.55 1.09 -36.01
N THR A 211 1.59 2.08 -35.11
CA THR A 211 2.51 3.23 -35.22
C THR A 211 3.66 3.21 -34.19
N GLY A 212 3.55 2.36 -33.15
CA GLY A 212 4.55 2.24 -32.09
C GLY A 212 4.60 3.44 -31.13
N HIS A 213 3.58 4.33 -31.14
CA HIS A 213 3.49 5.42 -30.16
C HIS A 213 3.15 4.88 -28.78
N SER A 214 3.85 5.37 -27.74
CA SER A 214 3.67 4.89 -26.37
C SER A 214 4.29 5.83 -25.34
N ALA A 215 3.98 5.64 -24.05
CA ALA A 215 4.62 6.33 -22.95
C ALA A 215 5.71 5.45 -22.29
N CYS A 216 6.68 6.07 -21.62
CA CYS A 216 7.82 5.37 -21.05
C CYS A 216 8.30 5.99 -19.72
N ASN A 217 9.49 5.57 -19.27
CA ASN A 217 10.12 6.04 -18.05
C ASN A 217 10.23 7.57 -18.01
N GLY A 218 9.68 8.17 -16.95
CA GLY A 218 9.64 9.62 -16.75
C GLY A 218 8.38 10.30 -17.28
N ASP A 219 7.58 9.62 -18.11
CA ASP A 219 6.26 10.11 -18.51
C ASP A 219 5.20 9.88 -17.41
N SER A 220 5.52 9.08 -16.39
CA SER A 220 4.61 8.73 -15.28
C SER A 220 3.95 9.98 -14.70
N GLY A 221 2.64 9.93 -14.49
CA GLY A 221 1.86 11.07 -14.06
C GLY A 221 1.49 12.08 -15.16
N GLY A 222 1.97 11.89 -16.39
CA GLY A 222 1.61 12.70 -17.55
C GLY A 222 0.16 12.49 -18.00
N PRO A 223 -0.43 13.45 -18.73
CA PRO A 223 -1.83 13.40 -19.11
C PRO A 223 -2.12 12.46 -20.28
N ALA A 224 -3.32 11.88 -20.26
CA ALA A 224 -4.08 11.46 -21.43
C ALA A 224 -5.25 12.42 -21.64
N PHE A 225 -5.24 13.16 -22.75
CA PHE A 225 -6.32 14.04 -23.17
C PHE A 225 -7.22 13.36 -24.20
N VAL A 226 -8.52 13.65 -24.14
CA VAL A 226 -9.51 13.24 -25.14
C VAL A 226 -10.27 14.45 -25.64
N ASP A 227 -10.50 14.52 -26.95
CA ASP A 227 -11.25 15.61 -27.56
C ASP A 227 -12.74 15.27 -27.60
N ILE A 228 -13.54 15.99 -26.82
CA ILE A 228 -14.98 15.78 -26.68
C ILE A 228 -15.68 17.13 -26.88
N ASN A 229 -16.63 17.18 -27.82
CA ASN A 229 -17.40 18.40 -28.14
C ASN A 229 -16.51 19.63 -28.44
N GLY A 230 -15.36 19.41 -29.07
CA GLY A 230 -14.39 20.47 -29.42
C GLY A 230 -13.54 20.97 -28.26
N LYS A 231 -13.62 20.35 -27.07
CA LYS A 231 -12.73 20.60 -25.94
C LYS A 231 -11.77 19.44 -25.73
N SER A 232 -10.50 19.75 -25.43
CA SER A 232 -9.53 18.75 -25.01
C SER A 232 -9.60 18.61 -23.49
N LEU A 233 -10.10 17.46 -23.03
CA LEU A 233 -10.37 17.18 -21.61
C LEU A 233 -9.36 16.20 -21.05
N LEU A 234 -8.90 16.42 -19.82
CA LEU A 234 -8.04 15.47 -19.11
C LEU A 234 -8.84 14.22 -18.73
N ALA A 235 -8.56 13.11 -19.42
CA ALA A 235 -9.18 11.83 -19.14
C ALA A 235 -8.39 11.01 -18.12
N GLY A 236 -7.06 10.95 -18.24
CA GLY A 236 -6.26 10.06 -17.41
C GLY A 236 -4.89 10.60 -17.06
N VAL A 237 -4.29 9.95 -16.07
CA VAL A 237 -2.93 10.19 -15.57
C VAL A 237 -2.13 8.91 -15.78
N LEU A 238 -0.93 9.01 -16.36
CA LEU A 238 -0.14 7.84 -16.69
C LEU A 238 0.24 7.08 -15.42
N HIS A 239 -0.19 5.82 -15.32
CA HIS A 239 0.23 4.88 -14.28
C HIS A 239 1.58 4.24 -14.66
N GLY A 240 1.65 3.65 -15.85
CA GLY A 240 2.83 2.92 -16.33
C GLY A 240 2.48 1.83 -17.33
N THR A 241 3.41 0.90 -17.56
CA THR A 241 3.19 -0.30 -18.39
C THR A 241 3.01 -1.52 -17.48
N ASP A 242 1.88 -2.24 -17.61
CA ASP A 242 1.65 -3.48 -16.86
C ASP A 242 1.95 -4.70 -17.75
N ALA A 243 2.90 -5.51 -17.32
CA ALA A 243 3.30 -6.76 -17.96
C ALA A 243 2.18 -7.82 -17.98
N PHE A 244 1.19 -7.72 -17.08
CA PHE A 244 0.02 -8.61 -17.05
C PHE A 244 -1.09 -8.18 -18.00
N ALA A 245 -1.34 -6.88 -18.13
CA ALA A 245 -2.27 -6.36 -19.14
C ALA A 245 -1.74 -6.58 -20.56
N SER A 246 -0.42 -6.66 -20.74
CA SER A 246 0.19 -6.75 -22.06
C SER A 246 0.18 -8.14 -22.70
N GLY A 247 -0.04 -9.21 -21.93
CA GLY A 247 0.12 -10.59 -22.39
C GLY A 247 1.51 -10.93 -22.96
N HIS A 248 2.44 -9.98 -22.91
CA HIS A 248 3.76 -10.02 -23.52
C HIS A 248 4.75 -9.55 -22.46
N MET A 249 5.22 -10.50 -21.64
CA MET A 249 6.37 -10.27 -20.76
C MET A 249 7.62 -10.18 -21.62
N THR A 250 8.15 -8.97 -21.83
CA THR A 250 9.50 -8.81 -22.35
C THR A 250 10.41 -8.36 -21.21
N THR A 251 11.54 -9.03 -21.01
CA THR A 251 12.57 -8.59 -20.04
C THR A 251 13.38 -7.38 -20.54
N ASP A 252 13.08 -6.90 -21.75
CA ASP A 252 13.71 -5.75 -22.38
C ASP A 252 12.90 -4.49 -22.11
N ALA A 253 13.42 -3.61 -21.26
CA ALA A 253 12.80 -2.33 -20.90
C ALA A 253 12.59 -1.38 -22.10
N LYS A 254 13.32 -1.56 -23.21
CA LYS A 254 13.08 -0.78 -24.44
C LYS A 254 11.84 -1.30 -25.17
N LYS A 255 11.68 -2.62 -25.26
CA LYS A 255 10.52 -3.27 -25.89
C LYS A 255 9.24 -3.11 -25.06
N SER A 256 9.34 -3.02 -23.73
CA SER A 256 8.17 -2.73 -22.90
C SER A 256 7.61 -1.33 -23.13
N CYS A 257 8.45 -0.34 -23.45
CA CYS A 257 7.96 0.97 -23.85
C CYS A 257 7.47 1.00 -25.31
N GLU A 258 8.11 0.28 -26.23
CA GLU A 258 7.76 0.34 -27.66
C GLU A 258 6.56 -0.53 -28.06
N PHE A 259 6.29 -1.60 -27.32
CA PHE A 259 5.24 -2.58 -27.64
C PHE A 259 4.36 -2.96 -26.44
N GLY A 260 4.62 -2.35 -25.27
CA GLY A 260 3.84 -2.61 -24.07
C GLY A 260 2.53 -1.84 -24.07
N TRP A 261 1.55 -2.40 -23.38
CA TRP A 261 0.27 -1.75 -23.17
C TRP A 261 0.43 -0.70 -22.09
N VAL A 262 -0.10 0.49 -22.33
CA VAL A 262 0.05 1.63 -21.44
C VAL A 262 -1.24 1.83 -20.66
N LEU A 263 -1.12 1.91 -19.34
CA LEU A 263 -2.24 2.12 -18.44
C LEU A 263 -2.26 3.57 -17.95
N TYR A 264 -3.42 4.19 -18.04
CA TYR A 264 -3.72 5.46 -17.41
C TYR A 264 -4.79 5.27 -16.34
N THR A 265 -4.60 5.86 -15.17
CA THR A 265 -5.67 5.99 -14.17
C THR A 265 -6.65 7.05 -14.66
N PHE A 266 -7.93 6.70 -14.86
CA PHE A 266 -8.95 7.66 -15.28
C PHE A 266 -9.21 8.68 -14.18
N ALA A 267 -8.91 9.95 -14.45
CA ALA A 267 -8.85 11.00 -13.44
C ALA A 267 -10.24 11.47 -12.98
N GLY A 268 -11.28 11.29 -13.80
CA GLY A 268 -12.65 11.73 -13.50
C GLY A 268 -13.24 11.11 -12.24
N ASP A 269 -13.00 9.82 -12.01
CA ASP A 269 -13.50 9.09 -10.83
C ASP A 269 -12.86 9.57 -9.52
N TYR A 270 -11.75 10.30 -9.59
CA TYR A 270 -11.04 10.83 -8.44
C TYR A 270 -11.32 12.32 -8.19
N LEU A 271 -12.14 12.97 -9.02
CA LEU A 271 -12.37 14.42 -8.95
C LEU A 271 -12.88 14.88 -7.57
N ASP A 272 -13.81 14.15 -6.97
CA ASP A 272 -14.36 14.48 -5.64
C ASP A 272 -13.32 14.30 -4.54
N TRP A 273 -12.50 13.25 -4.62
CA TRP A 273 -11.40 13.04 -3.68
C TRP A 273 -10.36 14.15 -3.80
N ILE A 274 -9.96 14.54 -5.02
CA ILE A 274 -9.01 15.64 -5.24
C ILE A 274 -9.60 16.94 -4.68
N THR A 275 -10.84 17.29 -5.04
CA THR A 275 -11.52 18.52 -4.60
C THR A 275 -11.64 18.58 -3.08
N SER A 276 -12.17 17.52 -2.45
CA SER A 276 -12.40 17.49 -0.99
C SER A 276 -11.12 17.50 -0.17
N THR A 277 -10.05 16.89 -0.67
CA THR A 277 -8.80 16.77 0.10
C THR A 277 -7.78 17.85 -0.19
N SER A 278 -7.86 18.49 -1.36
CA SER A 278 -7.05 19.67 -1.68
C SER A 278 -7.73 20.97 -1.22
N GLY A 279 -9.06 21.05 -1.24
CA GLY A 279 -9.82 22.29 -1.03
C GLY A 279 -9.89 23.19 -2.27
N GLU A 280 -9.38 22.74 -3.42
CA GLU A 280 -9.40 23.47 -4.70
C GLU A 280 -10.68 23.15 -5.46
N LYS A 281 -11.30 24.16 -6.09
CA LYS A 281 -12.41 23.96 -7.03
C LYS A 281 -11.84 23.69 -8.42
N LEU A 282 -12.12 22.51 -8.95
CA LEU A 282 -11.58 22.08 -10.25
C LEU A 282 -12.62 22.25 -11.36
N ALA A 283 -12.16 22.62 -12.56
CA ALA A 283 -12.99 22.67 -13.75
C ALA A 283 -13.20 21.27 -14.32
N PHE A 284 -14.44 20.95 -14.69
CA PHE A 284 -14.78 19.67 -15.30
C PHE A 284 -15.94 19.80 -16.28
N SER A 285 -16.00 18.87 -17.23
CA SER A 285 -17.11 18.70 -18.17
C SER A 285 -17.62 17.26 -18.13
N ASP A 286 -18.94 17.12 -18.22
CA ASP A 286 -19.59 15.86 -18.57
C ASP A 286 -19.60 15.72 -20.10
N ALA A 287 -19.17 14.57 -20.61
CA ALA A 287 -19.09 14.36 -22.05
C ALA A 287 -20.45 14.28 -22.75
N ILE A 288 -21.51 14.00 -22.00
CA ILE A 288 -22.88 13.88 -22.48
C ILE A 288 -23.71 14.94 -21.75
N ASN A 289 -24.33 15.85 -22.51
CA ASN A 289 -25.30 16.81 -22.00
C ASN A 289 -26.56 16.08 -21.52
N HIS A 290 -26.47 15.46 -20.35
CA HIS A 290 -27.63 14.99 -19.62
C HIS A 290 -27.65 15.73 -18.28
N ALA A 291 -28.45 16.80 -18.25
CA ALA A 291 -29.04 17.31 -17.02
C ALA A 291 -30.02 16.27 -16.46
N GLN A 292 -29.54 15.09 -16.10
CA GLN A 292 -30.27 14.08 -15.35
C GLN A 292 -29.27 13.28 -14.53
N THR A 293 -29.41 13.38 -13.21
CA THR A 293 -28.98 12.32 -12.28
C THR A 293 -29.53 11.00 -12.81
N LYS A 294 -28.70 10.16 -13.40
CA LYS A 294 -29.10 8.81 -13.80
C LYS A 294 -28.31 7.79 -13.02
N THR A 295 -29.09 6.97 -12.34
CA THR A 295 -28.73 5.70 -11.72
C THR A 295 -27.78 4.92 -12.65
N PRO A 296 -26.72 4.29 -12.12
CA PRO A 296 -25.77 3.53 -12.93
C PRO A 296 -26.51 2.53 -13.83
N VAL A 297 -26.28 2.63 -15.13
CA VAL A 297 -26.74 1.61 -16.08
C VAL A 297 -25.91 0.35 -15.78
N ALA A 298 -26.56 -0.69 -15.26
CA ALA A 298 -25.90 -1.95 -14.96
C ALA A 298 -25.27 -2.53 -16.24
N PRO A 299 -24.04 -3.06 -16.17
CA PRO A 299 -23.45 -3.75 -17.31
C PRO A 299 -24.32 -4.96 -17.68
N VAL A 300 -24.68 -5.07 -18.96
CA VAL A 300 -25.37 -6.25 -19.50
C VAL A 300 -24.32 -7.34 -19.69
N LEU A 301 -24.33 -8.34 -18.83
CA LEU A 301 -23.59 -9.57 -19.07
C LEU A 301 -24.32 -10.39 -20.14
N ASP A 302 -23.56 -10.85 -21.14
CA ASP A 302 -24.00 -11.90 -22.04
C ASP A 302 -24.37 -13.14 -21.19
N LYS A 303 -25.58 -13.65 -21.39
CA LYS A 303 -26.16 -14.76 -20.62
C LYS A 303 -25.41 -16.09 -20.84
N SER A 304 -24.41 -16.11 -21.71
CA SER A 304 -23.63 -17.30 -22.06
C SER A 304 -22.44 -17.56 -21.13
N ASP A 305 -22.00 -16.57 -20.33
CA ASP A 305 -20.84 -16.73 -19.45
C ASP A 305 -21.24 -17.05 -18.00
N ARG A 306 -20.65 -18.10 -17.45
CA ARG A 306 -21.01 -18.74 -16.17
C ARG A 306 -20.61 -17.79 -15.01
N GLY A 307 -21.40 -17.54 -13.96
CA GLY A 307 -22.62 -18.19 -13.52
C GLY A 307 -23.48 -17.30 -12.62
N SER A 308 -24.73 -17.70 -12.49
CA SER A 308 -25.82 -17.03 -11.76
C SER A 308 -25.76 -17.19 -10.24
N SER A 309 -24.57 -17.38 -9.66
CA SER A 309 -24.40 -17.56 -8.22
C SER A 309 -23.45 -16.52 -7.65
N LEU A 310 -23.73 -16.05 -6.43
CA LEU A 310 -22.80 -15.22 -5.63
C LEU A 310 -21.40 -15.87 -5.57
N GLN A 311 -21.36 -17.19 -5.55
CA GLN A 311 -20.15 -17.99 -5.61
C GLN A 311 -19.35 -17.78 -6.92
N ALA A 312 -20.00 -17.73 -8.08
CA ALA A 312 -19.33 -17.49 -9.36
C ALA A 312 -18.76 -16.06 -9.48
N LEU A 313 -19.45 -15.05 -8.91
CA LEU A 313 -18.91 -13.69 -8.77
C LEU A 313 -17.66 -13.65 -7.90
N LEU A 314 -17.60 -14.49 -6.86
CA LEU A 314 -16.44 -14.59 -5.97
C LEU A 314 -15.32 -15.46 -6.57
N GLU A 315 -15.63 -16.44 -7.41
CA GLU A 315 -14.67 -17.35 -8.06
C GLU A 315 -13.95 -16.72 -9.26
N VAL A 316 -14.60 -15.81 -10.00
CA VAL A 316 -13.92 -14.95 -11.01
C VAL A 316 -12.79 -14.11 -10.37
N ASN A 317 -12.81 -13.96 -9.04
CA ASN A 317 -11.94 -13.08 -8.27
C ASN A 317 -10.76 -13.79 -7.58
N ASN A 318 -10.28 -14.92 -8.09
CA ASN A 318 -9.01 -15.51 -7.65
C ASN A 318 -7.80 -14.70 -8.17
N ILE A 319 -7.67 -13.46 -7.71
CA ILE A 319 -6.76 -12.46 -8.25
C ILE A 319 -5.68 -12.17 -7.23
N ALA A 320 -4.43 -12.23 -7.66
CA ALA A 320 -3.24 -12.03 -6.84
C ALA A 320 -3.08 -10.63 -6.19
N ASP A 321 -3.98 -9.66 -6.44
CA ASP A 321 -3.88 -8.29 -5.88
C ASP A 321 -4.42 -8.23 -4.42
N PRO A 322 -3.57 -7.91 -3.43
CA PRO A 322 -3.96 -7.85 -2.01
C PRO A 322 -5.07 -6.84 -1.68
N VAL A 323 -5.11 -5.67 -2.33
CA VAL A 323 -6.13 -4.62 -2.06
C VAL A 323 -7.51 -5.14 -2.46
N TRP A 324 -7.57 -5.82 -3.61
CA TRP A 324 -8.80 -6.36 -4.16
C TRP A 324 -9.29 -7.58 -3.38
N LYS A 325 -8.39 -8.43 -2.88
CA LYS A 325 -8.75 -9.51 -1.95
C LYS A 325 -9.43 -8.99 -0.69
N THR A 326 -8.86 -7.96 -0.05
CA THR A 326 -9.47 -7.35 1.13
C THR A 326 -10.82 -6.69 0.79
N THR A 327 -10.89 -5.95 -0.31
CA THR A 327 -12.13 -5.26 -0.72
C THR A 327 -13.24 -6.25 -1.07
N GLY A 328 -12.91 -7.33 -1.78
CA GLY A 328 -13.83 -8.44 -2.07
C GLY A 328 -14.29 -9.16 -0.80
N SER A 329 -13.40 -9.33 0.18
CA SER A 329 -13.75 -9.91 1.49
C SER A 329 -14.71 -9.02 2.29
N LEU A 330 -14.47 -7.72 2.29
CA LEU A 330 -15.38 -6.72 2.89
C LEU A 330 -16.75 -6.75 2.22
N LEU A 331 -16.78 -6.74 0.88
CA LEU A 331 -18.02 -6.78 0.13
C LEU A 331 -18.78 -8.10 0.36
N SER A 332 -18.08 -9.23 0.40
CA SER A 332 -18.66 -10.53 0.75
C SER A 332 -19.32 -10.51 2.12
N LYS A 333 -18.66 -9.87 3.10
CA LYS A 333 -19.21 -9.68 4.45
C LYS A 333 -20.49 -8.84 4.43
N VAL A 334 -20.50 -7.72 3.69
CA VAL A 334 -21.69 -6.86 3.55
C VAL A 334 -22.84 -7.62 2.90
N ILE A 335 -22.57 -8.35 1.82
CA ILE A 335 -23.57 -9.16 1.12
C ILE A 335 -24.16 -10.22 2.06
N ALA A 336 -23.31 -10.93 2.80
CA ALA A 336 -23.73 -11.96 3.74
C ALA A 336 -24.58 -11.38 4.88
N ASP A 337 -24.11 -10.31 5.53
CA ASP A 337 -24.79 -9.70 6.68
C ASP A 337 -26.13 -9.06 6.29
N LYS A 338 -26.14 -8.31 5.18
CA LYS A 338 -27.35 -7.62 4.69
C LYS A 338 -28.24 -8.52 3.84
N LYS A 339 -27.86 -9.79 3.63
CA LYS A 339 -28.58 -10.78 2.81
C LYS A 339 -28.98 -10.24 1.44
N LEU A 340 -28.05 -9.54 0.80
CA LEU A 340 -28.30 -8.88 -0.48
C LEU A 340 -28.58 -9.92 -1.55
N SER A 341 -29.57 -9.64 -2.41
CA SER A 341 -29.77 -10.40 -3.63
C SER A 341 -28.57 -10.27 -4.57
N ILE A 342 -28.44 -11.18 -5.54
CA ILE A 342 -27.37 -11.12 -6.54
C ILE A 342 -27.39 -9.78 -7.30
N GLU A 343 -28.57 -9.25 -7.59
CA GLU A 343 -28.72 -7.96 -8.27
C GLU A 343 -28.27 -6.77 -7.39
N GLU A 344 -28.57 -6.80 -6.10
CA GLU A 344 -28.11 -5.78 -5.15
C GLU A 344 -26.60 -5.89 -4.88
N ALA A 345 -26.07 -7.11 -4.76
CA ALA A 345 -24.64 -7.37 -4.65
C ALA A 345 -23.88 -6.85 -5.88
N HIS A 346 -24.40 -7.08 -7.08
CA HIS A 346 -23.85 -6.50 -8.32
C HIS A 346 -23.87 -4.97 -8.30
N LYS A 347 -24.99 -4.35 -7.93
CA LYS A 347 -25.09 -2.89 -7.85
C LYS A 347 -24.09 -2.30 -6.85
N LEU A 348 -23.86 -2.97 -5.72
CA LEU A 348 -22.84 -2.57 -4.75
C LEU A 348 -21.43 -2.68 -5.36
N TYR A 349 -21.12 -3.80 -5.99
CA TYR A 349 -19.79 -4.09 -6.54
C TYR A 349 -19.30 -2.99 -7.49
N PHE A 350 -20.17 -2.51 -8.38
CA PHE A 350 -19.84 -1.46 -9.35
C PHE A 350 -20.10 -0.03 -8.85
N ASN A 351 -20.63 0.13 -7.63
CA ASN A 351 -20.87 1.42 -7.01
C ASN A 351 -20.10 1.52 -5.69
N PHE A 352 -18.81 1.84 -5.81
CA PHE A 352 -17.92 1.93 -4.66
C PHE A 352 -18.38 2.96 -3.62
N ALA A 353 -19.03 4.06 -4.04
CA ALA A 353 -19.57 5.07 -3.12
C ALA A 353 -20.72 4.50 -2.26
N ALA A 354 -21.60 3.70 -2.86
CA ALA A 354 -22.66 3.00 -2.12
C ALA A 354 -22.07 1.94 -1.17
N THR A 355 -21.08 1.17 -1.64
CA THR A 355 -20.39 0.16 -0.83
C THR A 355 -19.64 0.80 0.35
N ALA A 356 -18.91 1.89 0.12
CA ALA A 356 -18.19 2.63 1.16
C ALA A 356 -19.14 3.17 2.24
N SER A 357 -20.32 3.67 1.83
CA SER A 357 -21.33 4.17 2.78
C SER A 357 -21.85 3.05 3.69
N LEU A 358 -22.10 1.86 3.12
CA LEU A 358 -22.55 0.69 3.90
C LEU A 358 -21.46 0.14 4.82
N LEU A 359 -20.20 0.19 4.38
CA LEU A 359 -19.07 -0.25 5.18
C LEU A 359 -18.80 0.69 6.36
N LEU A 360 -19.08 2.00 6.24
CA LEU A 360 -18.91 2.97 7.32
C LEU A 360 -19.90 2.79 8.49
N GLU A 361 -20.94 1.99 8.31
CA GLU A 361 -21.91 1.62 9.37
C GLU A 361 -21.36 0.55 10.32
N TYR A 362 -20.31 -0.18 9.92
CA TYR A 362 -19.78 -1.29 10.70
C TYR A 362 -19.02 -0.82 11.93
N LYS A 363 -19.47 -1.29 13.09
CA LYS A 363 -18.75 -1.19 14.37
C LYS A 363 -17.92 -2.43 14.68
N THR A 364 -18.29 -3.57 14.11
CA THR A 364 -17.63 -4.85 14.37
C THR A 364 -17.38 -5.55 13.04
N LEU A 365 -16.12 -5.91 12.79
CA LEU A 365 -15.73 -6.75 11.66
C LEU A 365 -14.89 -7.90 12.19
N ALA A 366 -15.30 -9.12 11.86
CA ALA A 366 -14.58 -10.33 12.20
C ALA A 366 -14.43 -11.18 10.94
N PHE A 367 -13.19 -11.47 10.59
CA PHE A 367 -12.79 -12.34 9.50
C PHE A 367 -12.15 -13.60 10.09
N ASP A 368 -12.96 -14.33 10.86
CA ASP A 368 -12.55 -15.56 11.52
C ASP A 368 -12.82 -16.73 10.57
N SER A 369 -11.95 -16.93 9.59
CA SER A 369 -12.04 -18.08 8.68
C SER A 369 -10.68 -18.76 8.56
N LEU A 370 -10.66 -20.05 8.90
CA LEU A 370 -9.55 -20.98 8.64
C LEU A 370 -9.50 -21.45 7.17
N ILE A 371 -10.38 -20.94 6.31
CA ILE A 371 -10.59 -21.49 4.98
C ILE A 371 -9.73 -20.76 3.94
N GLN A 372 -8.65 -21.43 3.52
CA GLN A 372 -7.76 -21.10 2.40
C GLN A 372 -8.47 -21.17 1.03
N ASN A 373 -9.55 -20.42 0.83
CA ASN A 373 -10.27 -20.35 -0.45
C ASN A 373 -9.84 -19.15 -1.31
N GLY A 374 -8.66 -18.57 -1.08
CA GLY A 374 -8.12 -17.46 -1.88
C GLY A 374 -8.59 -16.05 -1.47
N ASN A 375 -9.47 -15.94 -0.47
CA ASN A 375 -10.04 -14.69 0.06
C ASN A 375 -9.36 -14.20 1.35
N GLU A 376 -8.07 -14.48 1.53
CA GLU A 376 -7.33 -14.02 2.69
C GLU A 376 -7.11 -12.50 2.62
N ILE A 377 -7.37 -11.82 3.74
CA ILE A 377 -7.03 -10.40 3.89
C ILE A 377 -5.51 -10.30 4.01
N ALA A 378 -4.91 -9.51 3.11
CA ALA A 378 -3.47 -9.25 3.14
C ALA A 378 -3.13 -7.76 3.28
N ASP A 379 -4.01 -6.88 2.79
CA ASP A 379 -3.84 -5.44 2.83
C ASP A 379 -4.92 -4.78 3.68
N LEU A 380 -4.54 -4.09 4.76
CA LEU A 380 -5.47 -3.47 5.68
C LEU A 380 -5.88 -2.03 5.30
N ARG A 381 -5.34 -1.43 4.23
CA ARG A 381 -5.71 -0.06 3.82
C ARG A 381 -7.21 0.13 3.55
N PRO A 382 -7.94 -0.81 2.92
CA PRO A 382 -9.38 -0.68 2.78
C PRO A 382 -10.09 -0.65 4.15
N ILE A 383 -9.68 -1.51 5.09
CA ILE A 383 -10.25 -1.60 6.45
C ILE A 383 -9.94 -0.35 7.27
N ALA A 384 -8.76 0.24 7.10
CA ALA A 384 -8.34 1.47 7.78
C ALA A 384 -9.25 2.69 7.49
N LYS A 385 -10.15 2.60 6.51
CA LYS A 385 -11.15 3.64 6.19
C LYS A 385 -12.43 3.53 6.98
N LEU A 386 -12.61 2.44 7.72
CA LEU A 386 -13.80 2.20 8.52
C LEU A 386 -13.62 2.86 9.89
N LEU A 387 -13.58 4.20 9.89
CA LEU A 387 -13.21 5.01 11.06
C LEU A 387 -14.19 4.87 12.25
N ASN A 388 -15.33 4.22 12.05
CA ASN A 388 -16.32 3.91 13.09
C ASN A 388 -16.13 2.53 13.73
N LEU A 389 -15.14 1.76 13.30
CA LEU A 389 -14.90 0.42 13.80
C LEU A 389 -14.46 0.44 15.27
N GLU A 390 -15.17 -0.32 16.09
CA GLU A 390 -14.92 -0.52 17.52
C GLU A 390 -14.29 -1.90 17.79
N THR A 391 -14.57 -2.89 16.94
CA THR A 391 -14.03 -4.25 17.07
C THR A 391 -13.53 -4.75 15.72
N LEU A 392 -12.31 -5.26 15.69
CA LEU A 392 -11.70 -5.87 14.50
C LEU A 392 -11.03 -7.19 14.84
N SER A 393 -11.46 -8.27 14.18
CA SER A 393 -10.73 -9.54 14.12
C SER A 393 -10.38 -9.85 12.67
N PHE A 394 -9.12 -10.21 12.43
CA PHE A 394 -8.67 -10.82 11.20
C PHE A 394 -7.82 -12.05 11.51
N THR A 395 -8.34 -12.89 12.39
CA THR A 395 -7.65 -14.10 12.81
C THR A 395 -7.55 -15.10 11.65
N GLY A 396 -6.35 -15.62 11.37
CA GLY A 396 -6.20 -16.58 10.27
C GLY A 396 -6.06 -15.97 8.87
N GLN A 397 -5.71 -14.69 8.76
CA GLN A 397 -5.53 -14.01 7.47
C GLN A 397 -4.04 -13.93 7.06
N ALA A 398 -3.75 -13.31 5.91
CA ALA A 398 -2.42 -13.18 5.33
C ALA A 398 -1.86 -11.75 5.47
N VAL A 399 -2.21 -11.07 6.56
CA VAL A 399 -1.82 -9.67 6.81
C VAL A 399 -0.32 -9.58 7.06
N THR A 400 0.34 -8.72 6.30
CA THR A 400 1.79 -8.46 6.41
C THR A 400 2.12 -7.04 6.87
N ASP A 401 1.23 -6.07 6.66
CA ASP A 401 1.38 -4.67 7.10
C ASP A 401 0.21 -4.23 7.98
N THR A 402 0.50 -3.98 9.25
CA THR A 402 -0.45 -3.54 10.28
C THR A 402 -0.51 -2.02 10.45
N LYS A 403 0.42 -1.26 9.85
CA LYS A 403 0.46 0.21 9.97
C LYS A 403 -0.86 0.91 9.64
N PRO A 404 -1.64 0.47 8.63
CA PRO A 404 -2.93 1.11 8.33
C PRO A 404 -3.89 1.17 9.52
N LEU A 405 -3.80 0.25 10.49
CA LEU A 405 -4.70 0.19 11.64
C LEU A 405 -4.61 1.41 12.57
N GLY A 406 -3.48 2.13 12.58
CA GLY A 406 -3.31 3.34 13.40
C GLY A 406 -4.38 4.41 13.15
N GLN A 407 -5.05 4.38 11.98
CA GLN A 407 -6.16 5.29 11.65
C GLN A 407 -7.47 5.01 12.42
N LEU A 408 -7.64 3.81 12.98
CA LEU A 408 -8.89 3.37 13.60
C LEU A 408 -9.02 3.85 15.06
N LYS A 409 -9.14 5.16 15.25
CA LYS A 409 -9.11 5.80 16.59
C LYS A 409 -10.26 5.40 17.54
N LYS A 410 -11.30 4.75 17.02
CA LYS A 410 -12.44 4.24 17.81
C LYS A 410 -12.32 2.77 18.20
N LEU A 411 -11.25 2.10 17.79
CA LEU A 411 -11.07 0.68 18.03
C LEU A 411 -10.86 0.41 19.53
N LYS A 412 -11.67 -0.50 20.07
CA LYS A 412 -11.66 -0.95 21.46
C LYS A 412 -11.18 -2.38 21.63
N SER A 413 -11.43 -3.23 20.63
CA SER A 413 -11.05 -4.63 20.66
C SER A 413 -10.39 -5.02 19.34
N LEU A 414 -9.18 -5.58 19.43
CA LEU A 414 -8.37 -5.96 18.28
C LEU A 414 -7.82 -7.38 18.43
N HIS A 415 -8.16 -8.24 17.48
CA HIS A 415 -7.73 -9.63 17.44
C HIS A 415 -6.86 -9.87 16.22
N LEU A 416 -5.58 -10.13 16.48
CA LEU A 416 -4.54 -10.29 15.48
C LEU A 416 -4.09 -11.75 15.35
N GLY A 417 -4.89 -12.70 15.80
CA GLY A 417 -4.39 -14.06 16.01
C GLY A 417 -4.06 -14.81 14.71
N ASN A 418 -3.15 -15.78 14.76
CA ASN A 418 -2.97 -16.77 13.68
C ASN A 418 -2.73 -16.16 12.28
N ASN A 419 -2.03 -15.04 12.16
CA ASN A 419 -1.70 -14.46 10.84
C ASN A 419 -0.30 -14.92 10.41
N HIS A 420 -0.24 -15.80 9.42
CA HIS A 420 1.02 -16.29 8.87
C HIS A 420 1.60 -15.21 7.94
N ALA A 421 2.61 -14.47 8.40
CA ALA A 421 3.47 -13.78 7.45
C ALA A 421 4.30 -14.87 6.75
N THR A 422 4.12 -15.04 5.45
CA THR A 422 4.93 -15.96 4.63
C THR A 422 6.40 -15.52 4.50
N ALA A 423 6.75 -14.37 5.09
CA ALA A 423 8.10 -13.82 5.14
C ALA A 423 8.45 -13.50 6.59
N SER A 424 9.67 -13.85 6.99
CA SER A 424 10.27 -13.76 8.33
C SER A 424 10.43 -12.32 8.90
N ILE A 425 9.47 -11.43 8.64
CA ILE A 425 9.47 -10.05 9.11
C ILE A 425 8.46 -9.94 10.27
N PRO A 426 8.92 -9.69 11.50
CA PRO A 426 8.04 -9.44 12.64
C PRO A 426 7.13 -8.26 12.38
N TRP A 427 5.95 -8.27 12.98
CA TRP A 427 5.05 -7.13 12.87
C TRP A 427 5.61 -5.86 13.50
N ASP A 428 5.34 -4.74 12.84
CA ASP A 428 5.53 -3.42 13.41
C ASP A 428 4.31 -3.10 14.31
N PHE A 429 4.51 -3.12 15.62
CA PHE A 429 3.47 -2.81 16.61
C PHE A 429 3.36 -1.32 16.95
N SER A 430 4.12 -0.44 16.28
CA SER A 430 4.09 1.01 16.56
C SER A 430 2.70 1.62 16.42
N PHE A 431 1.85 1.08 15.54
CA PHE A 431 0.45 1.52 15.38
C PHE A 431 -0.38 1.37 16.65
N LEU A 432 0.00 0.51 17.61
CA LEU A 432 -0.74 0.38 18.87
C LEU A 432 -0.68 1.66 19.72
N ALA A 433 0.39 2.45 19.61
CA ALA A 433 0.50 3.75 20.27
C ALA A 433 -0.52 4.77 19.70
N GLU A 434 -1.07 4.49 18.53
CA GLU A 434 -2.04 5.33 17.84
C GLU A 434 -3.51 4.99 18.18
N LEU A 435 -3.76 3.99 19.05
CA LEU A 435 -5.09 3.47 19.39
C LEU A 435 -5.51 3.84 20.84
N PRO A 436 -6.04 5.06 21.08
CA PRO A 436 -6.27 5.59 22.42
C PRO A 436 -7.41 4.93 23.19
N LEU A 437 -8.25 4.14 22.52
CA LEU A 437 -9.43 3.50 23.11
C LEU A 437 -9.32 1.98 23.18
N LEU A 438 -8.15 1.40 22.86
CA LEU A 438 -7.95 -0.05 22.82
C LEU A 438 -7.98 -0.66 24.23
N GLU A 439 -9.07 -1.37 24.56
CA GLU A 439 -9.27 -2.01 25.87
C GLU A 439 -8.97 -3.51 25.85
N GLU A 440 -9.03 -4.14 24.68
CA GLU A 440 -8.79 -5.57 24.51
C GLU A 440 -7.84 -5.81 23.33
N LEU A 441 -6.80 -6.62 23.59
CA LEU A 441 -5.80 -7.00 22.61
C LEU A 441 -5.56 -8.51 22.66
N ASP A 442 -5.78 -9.17 21.53
CA ASP A 442 -5.52 -10.59 21.35
C ASP A 442 -4.39 -10.82 20.33
N LEU A 443 -3.29 -11.40 20.82
CA LEU A 443 -2.07 -11.72 20.07
C LEU A 443 -1.87 -13.23 19.93
N THR A 444 -2.94 -14.02 20.04
CA THR A 444 -2.91 -15.49 20.05
C THR A 444 -2.30 -16.08 18.77
N ARG A 445 -1.50 -17.15 18.88
CA ARG A 445 -0.95 -17.89 17.70
C ARG A 445 -0.16 -17.04 16.70
N ASN A 446 0.76 -16.21 17.16
CA ASN A 446 1.68 -15.44 16.32
C ASN A 446 3.16 -15.78 16.59
N PRO A 447 3.58 -17.06 16.63
CA PRO A 447 4.91 -17.43 17.11
C PRO A 447 6.05 -16.77 16.33
N ASP A 448 5.96 -16.70 14.99
CA ASP A 448 7.02 -16.11 14.17
C ASP A 448 7.02 -14.58 14.16
N ASN A 449 5.87 -13.96 14.48
CA ASN A 449 5.61 -12.53 14.32
C ASN A 449 5.58 -11.75 15.64
N LEU A 450 5.50 -12.44 16.78
CA LEU A 450 5.31 -11.83 18.09
C LEU A 450 6.64 -11.46 18.75
N LYS A 451 7.09 -10.23 18.53
CA LYS A 451 8.19 -9.61 19.29
C LYS A 451 7.62 -8.67 20.35
N LEU A 452 7.41 -9.19 21.56
CA LEU A 452 6.80 -8.42 22.65
C LEU A 452 7.62 -7.19 23.07
N ASP A 453 8.93 -7.16 22.84
CA ASP A 453 9.78 -6.01 23.15
C ASP A 453 9.61 -4.82 22.19
N THR A 454 8.97 -5.03 21.03
CA THR A 454 8.65 -3.95 20.07
C THR A 454 7.27 -3.33 20.30
N VAL A 455 6.45 -3.92 21.18
CA VAL A 455 5.12 -3.39 21.51
C VAL A 455 5.26 -2.14 22.38
N PRO A 456 4.56 -1.03 22.07
CA PRO A 456 4.62 0.20 22.85
C PRO A 456 3.76 0.11 24.12
N TRP A 457 4.09 -0.80 25.04
CA TRP A 457 3.32 -1.11 26.26
C TRP A 457 2.95 0.13 27.09
N GLU A 458 3.83 1.12 27.18
CA GLU A 458 3.60 2.38 27.91
C GLU A 458 2.43 3.20 27.33
N SER A 459 2.11 3.02 26.06
CA SER A 459 0.96 3.65 25.41
C SER A 459 -0.35 2.88 25.64
N LEU A 460 -0.30 1.70 26.27
CA LEU A 460 -1.44 0.79 26.49
C LEU A 460 -1.88 0.75 27.96
N SER A 461 -1.68 1.83 28.71
CA SER A 461 -2.03 1.91 30.14
C SER A 461 -3.54 1.74 30.42
N HIS A 462 -4.39 1.95 29.43
CA HIS A 462 -5.85 1.77 29.45
C HIS A 462 -6.31 0.35 29.07
N LEU A 463 -5.40 -0.55 28.67
CA LEU A 463 -5.73 -1.92 28.28
C LEU A 463 -6.32 -2.68 29.48
N LYS A 464 -7.46 -3.35 29.29
CA LYS A 464 -8.20 -4.10 30.32
C LYS A 464 -8.03 -5.61 30.19
N SER A 465 -7.88 -6.11 28.95
CA SER A 465 -7.76 -7.53 28.64
C SER A 465 -6.61 -7.78 27.66
N LEU A 466 -5.77 -8.77 27.97
CA LEU A 466 -4.66 -9.20 27.12
C LEU A 466 -4.67 -10.72 26.96
N THR A 467 -4.61 -11.19 25.71
CA THR A 467 -4.50 -12.61 25.37
C THR A 467 -3.20 -12.88 24.62
N LEU A 468 -2.38 -13.80 25.14
CA LEU A 468 -1.07 -14.21 24.58
C LEU A 468 -1.00 -15.72 24.31
N SER A 469 -2.16 -16.37 24.15
CA SER A 469 -2.28 -17.83 24.04
C SER A 469 -1.61 -18.41 22.80
N SER A 470 -1.22 -19.68 22.87
CA SER A 470 -0.70 -20.48 21.76
C SER A 470 0.50 -19.85 21.04
N ASN A 471 1.32 -19.11 21.78
CA ASN A 471 2.60 -18.55 21.32
C ASN A 471 3.76 -19.41 21.84
N LYS A 472 3.70 -20.70 21.49
CA LYS A 472 4.63 -21.70 21.98
C LYS A 472 6.08 -21.36 21.61
N ASP A 473 7.00 -21.61 22.53
CA ASP A 473 8.46 -21.49 22.37
C ASP A 473 9.01 -20.06 22.12
N THR A 474 8.12 -19.07 21.93
CA THR A 474 8.46 -17.68 21.57
C THR A 474 7.96 -16.67 22.60
N LEU A 475 7.01 -17.07 23.47
CA LEU A 475 6.49 -16.22 24.52
C LEU A 475 7.49 -16.05 25.68
N ASP A 476 8.06 -14.84 25.78
CA ASP A 476 8.88 -14.40 26.91
C ASP A 476 8.17 -13.27 27.67
N LEU A 477 7.60 -13.59 28.84
CA LEU A 477 6.88 -12.64 29.67
C LEU A 477 7.78 -11.50 30.20
N THR A 478 9.10 -11.65 30.21
CA THR A 478 10.02 -10.58 30.65
C THR A 478 10.07 -9.41 29.67
N LYS A 479 9.58 -9.60 28.43
CA LYS A 479 9.54 -8.56 27.39
C LYS A 479 8.34 -7.63 27.50
N VAL A 480 7.33 -8.00 28.27
CA VAL A 480 6.17 -7.14 28.54
C VAL A 480 6.53 -6.15 29.66
N LYS A 481 6.21 -4.87 29.47
CA LYS A 481 6.32 -3.86 30.55
C LYS A 481 5.07 -3.91 31.43
N TRP A 482 4.97 -4.93 32.29
CA TRP A 482 3.79 -5.18 33.13
C TRP A 482 3.37 -3.98 33.98
N SER A 483 4.33 -3.22 34.53
CA SER A 483 4.07 -2.01 35.31
C SER A 483 3.35 -0.90 34.53
N ALA A 484 3.43 -0.90 33.20
CA ALA A 484 2.73 0.04 32.34
C ALA A 484 1.23 -0.25 32.24
N LEU A 485 0.84 -1.52 32.38
CA LEU A 485 -0.53 -2.01 32.16
C LEU A 485 -1.39 -1.83 33.41
N THR A 486 -1.49 -0.59 33.87
CA THR A 486 -2.13 -0.19 35.14
C THR A 486 -3.64 -0.47 35.19
N SER A 487 -4.31 -0.59 34.04
CA SER A 487 -5.75 -0.90 33.95
C SER A 487 -6.05 -2.38 33.67
N LEU A 488 -5.04 -3.24 33.56
CA LEU A 488 -5.22 -4.64 33.15
C LEU A 488 -5.94 -5.44 34.23
N LYS A 489 -7.08 -6.04 33.87
CA LYS A 489 -7.91 -6.85 34.77
C LYS A 489 -7.89 -8.33 34.42
N SER A 490 -7.72 -8.66 33.14
CA SER A 490 -7.75 -10.03 32.64
C SER A 490 -6.51 -10.35 31.81
N LEU A 491 -5.87 -11.47 32.12
CA LEU A 491 -4.74 -12.01 31.37
C LEU A 491 -4.98 -13.49 31.05
N THR A 492 -4.92 -13.83 29.77
CA THR A 492 -5.08 -15.20 29.28
C THR A 492 -3.83 -15.65 28.50
N ILE A 493 -3.24 -16.76 28.93
CA ILE A 493 -2.03 -17.37 28.35
C ILE A 493 -2.23 -18.88 28.26
N THR A 494 -3.05 -19.37 27.35
CA THR A 494 -3.31 -20.81 27.20
C THR A 494 -2.31 -21.46 26.27
N ASP A 495 -1.76 -22.63 26.62
CA ASP A 495 -0.92 -23.45 25.73
C ASP A 495 0.27 -22.71 25.09
N SER A 496 1.05 -21.99 25.90
CA SER A 496 2.21 -21.19 25.43
C SER A 496 3.55 -21.67 26.00
N SER A 497 3.63 -22.88 26.55
CA SER A 497 4.84 -23.44 27.17
C SER A 497 5.46 -22.60 28.30
N ILE A 498 4.72 -21.69 28.96
CA ILE A 498 5.32 -20.85 30.01
C ILE A 498 5.71 -21.70 31.24
N THR A 499 6.90 -21.43 31.78
CA THR A 499 7.41 -22.07 33.01
C THR A 499 7.58 -21.05 34.13
N ASP A 500 8.02 -19.83 33.79
CA ASP A 500 8.28 -18.75 34.71
C ASP A 500 7.20 -17.66 34.62
N ILE A 501 6.56 -17.39 35.76
CA ILE A 501 5.57 -16.32 35.94
C ILE A 501 6.06 -15.22 36.89
N ALA A 502 7.36 -15.17 37.22
CA ALA A 502 7.96 -14.12 38.04
C ALA A 502 7.59 -12.69 37.61
N PRO A 503 7.48 -12.36 36.30
CA PRO A 503 7.06 -11.03 35.88
C PRO A 503 5.65 -10.63 36.32
N LEU A 504 4.75 -11.58 36.61
CA LEU A 504 3.37 -11.29 37.01
C LEU A 504 3.26 -10.67 38.42
N LYS A 505 4.35 -10.68 39.21
CA LYS A 505 4.40 -9.97 40.50
C LYS A 505 4.18 -8.46 40.34
N ASP A 506 4.45 -7.91 39.15
CA ASP A 506 4.41 -6.47 38.85
C ASP A 506 2.97 -6.00 38.51
N ILE A 507 1.98 -6.89 38.48
CA ILE A 507 0.55 -6.59 38.22
C ILE A 507 -0.36 -7.13 39.35
N PRO A 508 -0.21 -6.67 40.60
CA PRO A 508 -1.00 -7.18 41.74
C PRO A 508 -2.49 -6.82 41.69
N HIS A 509 -2.88 -5.93 40.77
CA HIS A 509 -4.25 -5.48 40.51
C HIS A 509 -5.04 -6.39 39.55
N LEU A 510 -4.42 -7.44 39.00
CA LEU A 510 -5.10 -8.37 38.10
C LEU A 510 -6.26 -9.09 38.82
N GLU A 511 -7.44 -9.15 38.19
CA GLU A 511 -8.66 -9.74 38.76
C GLU A 511 -8.90 -11.17 38.28
N VAL A 512 -8.51 -11.47 37.03
CA VAL A 512 -8.73 -12.75 36.36
C VAL A 512 -7.43 -13.20 35.68
N LEU A 513 -6.98 -14.41 36.00
CA LEU A 513 -5.75 -14.97 35.45
C LEU A 513 -5.96 -16.41 34.96
N TYR A 514 -5.85 -16.60 33.65
CA TYR A 514 -5.95 -17.91 33.00
C TYR A 514 -4.64 -18.29 32.34
N PHE A 515 -4.03 -19.38 32.77
CA PHE A 515 -2.89 -19.98 32.07
C PHE A 515 -2.95 -21.51 31.99
N PRO A 516 -4.06 -22.09 31.52
CA PRO A 516 -4.16 -23.53 31.39
C PRO A 516 -3.21 -24.09 30.33
N TYR A 517 -2.84 -25.36 30.49
CA TYR A 517 -1.99 -26.14 29.59
C TYR A 517 -0.58 -25.54 29.40
N ASN A 518 0.02 -25.04 30.48
CA ASN A 518 1.41 -24.58 30.50
C ASN A 518 2.30 -25.50 31.36
N GLN A 519 3.49 -25.03 31.72
CA GLN A 519 4.51 -25.81 32.41
C GLN A 519 4.90 -25.17 33.75
N VAL A 520 4.02 -24.35 34.33
CA VAL A 520 4.27 -23.61 35.58
C VAL A 520 4.33 -24.57 36.76
N THR A 521 5.33 -24.38 37.63
CA THR A 521 5.51 -25.15 38.87
C THR A 521 5.34 -24.30 40.13
N ASP A 522 5.71 -23.02 40.07
CA ASP A 522 5.75 -22.11 41.21
C ASP A 522 4.70 -21.00 41.09
N LEU A 523 3.85 -20.88 42.11
CA LEU A 523 2.84 -19.82 42.23
C LEU A 523 3.27 -18.69 43.18
N SER A 524 4.49 -18.73 43.74
CA SER A 524 5.00 -17.69 44.64
C SER A 524 4.92 -16.26 44.09
N PRO A 525 5.04 -16.00 42.78
CA PRO A 525 4.88 -14.64 42.23
C PRO A 525 3.46 -14.06 42.42
N LEU A 526 2.45 -14.91 42.63
CA LEU A 526 1.04 -14.49 42.81
C LEU A 526 0.66 -14.21 44.26
N LYS A 527 1.57 -14.40 45.22
CA LYS A 527 1.27 -14.28 46.66
C LYS A 527 0.69 -12.92 47.08
N ASN A 528 0.99 -11.87 46.32
CA ASN A 528 0.50 -10.50 46.56
C ASN A 528 -0.51 -10.02 45.51
N SER A 529 -1.12 -10.92 44.74
CA SER A 529 -2.18 -10.57 43.77
C SER A 529 -3.51 -10.31 44.50
N LEU A 530 -3.56 -9.24 45.29
CA LEU A 530 -4.63 -8.95 46.25
C LEU A 530 -6.01 -8.77 45.60
N SER A 531 -6.05 -8.44 44.31
CA SER A 531 -7.30 -8.25 43.55
C SER A 531 -7.75 -9.50 42.81
N LEU A 532 -6.97 -10.58 42.84
CA LEU A 532 -7.25 -11.79 42.06
C LEU A 532 -8.50 -12.49 42.60
N THR A 533 -9.52 -12.60 41.75
CA THR A 533 -10.81 -13.23 42.07
C THR A 533 -10.95 -14.61 41.45
N GLU A 534 -10.33 -14.83 40.29
CA GLU A 534 -10.43 -16.06 39.54
C GLU A 534 -9.07 -16.50 38.99
N LEU A 535 -8.73 -17.77 39.21
CA LEU A 535 -7.46 -18.37 38.78
C LEU A 535 -7.69 -19.74 38.10
N VAL A 536 -7.32 -19.86 36.83
CA VAL A 536 -7.40 -21.11 36.06
C VAL A 536 -6.01 -21.57 35.64
N ILE A 537 -5.57 -22.69 36.22
CA ILE A 537 -4.23 -23.26 36.06
C ILE A 537 -4.26 -24.72 35.62
N VAL A 538 -5.36 -25.16 35.01
CA VAL A 538 -5.58 -26.55 34.58
C VAL A 538 -4.42 -27.03 33.71
N GLY A 539 -3.90 -28.23 33.94
CA GLY A 539 -2.86 -28.81 33.09
C GLY A 539 -1.50 -28.13 33.20
N ASN A 540 -1.08 -27.76 34.42
CA ASN A 540 0.26 -27.27 34.73
C ASN A 540 1.04 -28.33 35.55
N LYS A 541 2.17 -27.92 36.15
CA LYS A 541 3.02 -28.75 37.02
C LYS A 541 3.03 -28.25 38.47
N VAL A 542 1.96 -27.59 38.90
CA VAL A 542 1.85 -26.99 40.23
C VAL A 542 1.65 -28.07 41.29
N MET A 543 2.48 -28.04 42.33
CA MET A 543 2.38 -28.96 43.47
C MET A 543 1.83 -28.31 44.73
N ASP A 544 2.01 -27.00 44.87
CA ASP A 544 1.63 -26.22 46.05
C ASP A 544 0.73 -25.03 45.68
N LEU A 545 -0.43 -24.95 46.33
CA LEU A 545 -1.40 -23.86 46.19
C LEU A 545 -1.35 -22.86 47.35
N SER A 546 -0.50 -23.09 48.36
CA SER A 546 -0.37 -22.20 49.52
C SER A 546 -0.14 -20.72 49.18
N PRO A 547 0.55 -20.34 48.08
CA PRO A 547 0.72 -18.93 47.73
C PRO A 547 -0.59 -18.20 47.39
N VAL A 548 -1.62 -18.91 46.91
CA VAL A 548 -2.85 -18.31 46.40
C VAL A 548 -4.07 -18.54 47.29
N LEU A 549 -4.09 -19.61 48.09
CA LEU A 549 -5.23 -19.93 48.97
C LEU A 549 -5.49 -18.91 50.09
N SER A 550 -4.54 -18.01 50.36
CA SER A 550 -4.67 -16.94 51.37
C SER A 550 -5.02 -15.57 50.77
N LEU A 551 -5.21 -15.49 49.45
CA LEU A 551 -5.56 -14.23 48.79
C LEU A 551 -6.97 -13.78 49.21
N PRO A 552 -7.14 -12.51 49.63
CA PRO A 552 -8.37 -12.05 50.26
C PRO A 552 -9.56 -11.95 49.30
N ALA A 553 -9.30 -11.74 48.01
CA ALA A 553 -10.33 -11.57 46.98
C ALA A 553 -10.63 -12.85 46.19
N LEU A 554 -9.85 -13.92 46.36
CA LEU A 554 -9.95 -15.12 45.54
C LEU A 554 -11.24 -15.87 45.85
N LYS A 555 -12.03 -16.14 44.79
CA LYS A 555 -13.34 -16.81 44.88
C LYS A 555 -13.35 -18.13 44.16
N THR A 556 -12.59 -18.27 43.07
CA THR A 556 -12.63 -19.46 42.24
C THR A 556 -11.23 -19.87 41.81
N ILE A 557 -10.94 -21.17 41.96
CA ILE A 557 -9.72 -21.78 41.44
C ILE A 557 -10.04 -23.06 40.67
N SER A 558 -9.53 -23.16 39.45
CA SER A 558 -9.57 -24.39 38.65
C SER A 558 -8.16 -24.89 38.42
N ALA A 559 -7.80 -25.98 39.09
CA ALA A 559 -6.45 -26.52 39.16
C ALA A 559 -6.35 -28.01 38.77
N GLY A 560 -7.36 -28.52 38.06
CA GLY A 560 -7.36 -29.88 37.53
C GLY A 560 -6.10 -30.21 36.72
N SER A 561 -5.75 -31.50 36.62
CA SER A 561 -4.57 -31.95 35.88
C SER A 561 -3.24 -31.31 36.35
N ASN A 562 -3.08 -31.09 37.65
CA ASN A 562 -1.82 -30.71 38.30
C ASN A 562 -1.40 -31.77 39.34
N PRO A 563 -0.09 -31.94 39.61
CA PRO A 563 0.42 -32.85 40.63
C PRO A 563 0.29 -32.28 42.07
N ILE A 564 -0.88 -31.76 42.43
CA ILE A 564 -1.13 -31.11 43.74
C ILE A 564 -1.11 -32.14 44.86
N ALA A 565 -0.20 -31.97 45.81
CA ALA A 565 -0.04 -32.90 46.94
C ALA A 565 -1.18 -32.75 47.98
N ASN A 566 -1.66 -31.52 48.21
CA ASN A 566 -2.70 -31.23 49.19
C ASN A 566 -3.88 -30.47 48.54
N LYS A 567 -5.04 -31.12 48.47
CA LYS A 567 -6.28 -30.58 47.89
C LYS A 567 -7.20 -29.90 48.91
N MET A 568 -6.65 -29.36 50.00
CA MET A 568 -7.42 -28.56 50.95
C MET A 568 -7.94 -27.29 50.28
N CYS A 569 -9.26 -27.10 50.32
CA CYS A 569 -9.92 -25.91 49.80
C CYS A 569 -10.54 -25.09 50.96
N PRO A 570 -10.21 -23.80 51.10
CA PRO A 570 -10.89 -22.91 52.05
C PRO A 570 -12.39 -22.80 51.72
N PRO A 571 -13.27 -22.70 52.74
CA PRO A 571 -14.73 -22.64 52.52
C PRO A 571 -15.19 -21.38 51.77
N THR A 572 -14.33 -20.36 51.67
CA THR A 572 -14.59 -19.11 50.95
C THR A 572 -14.24 -19.18 49.47
N ILE A 573 -13.66 -20.29 49.00
CA ILE A 573 -13.17 -20.47 47.62
C ILE A 573 -13.88 -21.68 46.99
N ASP A 574 -14.36 -21.54 45.76
CA ASP A 574 -14.79 -22.66 44.92
C ASP A 574 -13.56 -23.29 44.22
N CYS A 575 -13.10 -24.44 44.72
CA CYS A 575 -11.96 -25.15 44.14
C CYS A 575 -12.38 -26.35 43.27
N LYS A 576 -11.87 -26.40 42.04
CA LYS A 576 -12.02 -27.53 41.11
C LYS A 576 -10.64 -28.18 40.88
N PHE A 577 -10.47 -29.44 41.29
CA PHE A 577 -9.20 -30.17 41.30
C PHE A 577 -9.14 -31.41 40.40
#